data_AF-A0A3M1ZBX9-F1
#
_entry.id   AF-A0A3M1ZBX9-F1
#
_cell.length_a   1.000
_cell.length_b   1.000
_cell.length_c   1.000
_cell.angle_alpha   90.00
_cell.angle_beta   90.00
_cell.angle_gamma   90.00
#
_symmetry.space_group_name_H-M   'P 1'
#
loop_
_entity.id
_entity.type
_entity.pdbx_description
1 polymer ?
#
loop_
_entity_poly.entity_id
_entity_poly.type
_entity_poly.pdbx_seq_one_letter_code
_entity_poly.pdbx_strand_id
1 'polypeptide(L)'
;MKLNRLFLGVVFALLLLLTNCQDDRRIIKDYYFPVEDLKVPKVYEFESIGNEHDPPFYWLFQTVERGESTFLTGTFYSYDFVKYQAVEEEVVKNGMLLNRFRWFEKDTATQKPVEVPVQIEAGNVFGFELSDPPAVWVSSVHWRLPQDTLTKMTFIRNRQYEKDTTYTFEGKTYDCLKIYVRELIDNERDGHLEQEYEATELYAKGLGLVYFRKNIAKEWQMIYRLKHIYAVPEFEQKFNVRLQ
;
A
#
# COMPACT_ATOMS: atom_id res chain seq x y z
N MET A 1 57.31 -24.56 28.46
CA MET A 1 56.42 -23.39 28.35
C MET A 1 56.49 -22.79 26.94
N LYS A 2 55.96 -23.46 25.90
CA LYS A 2 55.98 -22.96 24.50
C LYS A 2 54.74 -23.39 23.68
N LEU A 3 53.60 -23.70 24.33
CA LEU A 3 52.40 -24.19 23.63
C LEU A 3 51.27 -23.15 23.47
N ASN A 4 51.47 -21.90 23.92
CA ASN A 4 50.35 -20.94 24.03
C ASN A 4 50.25 -19.87 22.92
N ARG A 5 51.23 -19.74 22.02
CA ARG A 5 51.19 -18.67 20.99
C ARG A 5 50.62 -19.12 19.65
N LEU A 6 50.87 -20.38 19.26
CA LEU A 6 50.36 -20.92 17.99
C LEU A 6 48.86 -21.27 18.09
N PHE A 7 48.43 -21.81 19.22
CA PHE A 7 47.03 -22.17 19.46
C PHE A 7 46.12 -20.93 19.54
N LEU A 8 46.60 -19.84 20.17
CA LEU A 8 45.86 -18.58 20.28
C LEU A 8 45.71 -17.87 18.92
N GLY A 9 46.73 -17.96 18.06
CA GLY A 9 46.68 -17.42 16.70
C GLY A 9 45.70 -18.17 15.79
N VAL A 10 45.62 -19.50 15.91
CA VAL A 10 44.67 -20.32 15.14
C VAL A 10 43.24 -20.09 15.60
N VAL A 11 42.99 -19.96 16.91
CA VAL A 11 41.64 -19.64 17.43
C VAL A 11 41.20 -18.24 17.01
N PHE A 12 42.10 -17.24 17.01
CA PHE A 12 41.78 -15.88 16.54
C PHE A 12 41.51 -15.83 15.02
N ALA A 13 42.24 -16.61 14.22
CA ALA A 13 41.99 -16.75 12.78
C ALA A 13 40.68 -17.50 12.47
N LEU A 14 40.30 -18.49 13.28
CA LEU A 14 38.99 -19.16 13.17
C LEU A 14 37.83 -18.25 13.58
N LEU A 15 38.01 -17.37 14.56
CA LEU A 15 37.00 -16.37 14.96
C LEU A 15 36.75 -15.31 13.88
N LEU A 16 37.77 -14.97 13.07
CA LEU A 16 37.63 -14.03 11.95
C LEU A 16 36.88 -14.62 10.74
N LEU A 17 36.75 -15.95 10.65
CA LEU A 17 35.98 -16.62 9.59
C LEU A 17 34.49 -16.76 9.91
N LEU A 18 34.05 -16.41 11.13
CA LEU A 18 32.66 -16.52 11.57
C LEU A 18 31.88 -15.20 11.45
N THR A 19 32.48 -14.11 10.95
CA THR A 19 31.83 -12.79 10.94
C THR A 19 31.25 -12.37 9.60
N ASN A 20 31.27 -13.21 8.56
CA ASN A 20 30.71 -12.82 7.25
C ASN A 20 29.28 -13.32 7.04
N CYS A 21 28.40 -13.05 8.02
CA CYS A 21 26.97 -13.07 7.79
C CYS A 21 26.62 -11.74 7.10
N GLN A 22 26.83 -11.66 5.78
CA GLN A 22 26.31 -10.53 5.00
C GLN A 22 24.79 -10.62 5.05
N ASP A 23 24.17 -9.63 5.70
CA ASP A 23 22.74 -9.41 5.63
C ASP A 23 22.44 -8.87 4.21
N ASP A 24 22.41 -9.76 3.22
CA ASP A 24 22.21 -9.47 1.79
C ASP A 24 20.75 -9.03 1.47
N ARG A 25 20.03 -8.50 2.47
CA ARG A 25 18.65 -8.05 2.29
C ARG A 25 18.64 -6.77 1.47
N ARG A 26 17.96 -6.84 0.33
CA ARG A 26 17.74 -5.67 -0.52
C ARG A 26 16.73 -4.73 0.12
N ILE A 27 17.16 -3.51 0.42
CA ILE A 27 16.30 -2.43 0.90
C ILE A 27 15.43 -1.90 -0.24
N ILE A 28 14.13 -1.83 -0.01
CA ILE A 28 13.11 -1.40 -0.99
C ILE A 28 12.19 -0.28 -0.48
N LYS A 29 12.51 0.33 0.67
CA LYS A 29 11.73 1.43 1.26
C LYS A 29 11.35 2.52 0.25
N ASP A 30 12.30 2.93 -0.59
CA ASP A 30 12.14 4.03 -1.56
C ASP A 30 11.17 3.71 -2.71
N TYR A 31 10.70 2.46 -2.84
CA TYR A 31 9.68 2.09 -3.83
C TYR A 31 8.26 2.33 -3.32
N TYR A 32 8.06 2.45 -2.02
CA TYR A 32 6.76 2.87 -1.48
C TYR A 32 6.51 4.36 -1.74
N PHE A 33 5.37 4.90 -1.27
CA PHE A 33 5.11 6.33 -1.34
C PHE A 33 6.22 7.12 -0.63
N PRO A 34 6.67 8.26 -1.21
CA PRO A 34 7.82 9.01 -0.69
C PRO A 34 7.45 9.78 0.58
N VAL A 35 7.43 9.09 1.72
CA VAL A 35 6.93 9.62 3.01
C VAL A 35 7.58 10.95 3.39
N GLU A 36 8.88 11.13 3.19
CA GLU A 36 9.54 12.41 3.52
C GLU A 36 9.06 13.56 2.62
N ASP A 37 8.90 13.32 1.31
CA ASP A 37 8.44 14.34 0.36
C ASP A 37 6.95 14.68 0.55
N LEU A 38 6.19 13.76 1.15
CA LEU A 38 4.76 13.91 1.44
C LEU A 38 4.46 14.68 2.73
N LYS A 39 5.48 15.23 3.41
CA LYS A 39 5.28 16.29 4.41
C LYS A 39 4.58 17.51 3.80
N VAL A 40 4.77 17.73 2.50
CA VAL A 40 3.92 18.59 1.69
C VAL A 40 2.86 17.71 1.00
N PRO A 41 1.56 17.92 1.26
CA PRO A 41 0.52 17.05 0.72
C PRO A 41 0.45 17.12 -0.81
N LYS A 42 0.15 15.97 -1.44
CA LYS A 42 0.02 15.84 -2.90
C LYS A 42 -1.19 15.01 -3.29
N VAL A 43 -1.77 15.32 -4.44
CA VAL A 43 -2.92 14.58 -5.01
C VAL A 43 -2.45 13.73 -6.18
N TYR A 44 -2.62 12.42 -6.07
CA TYR A 44 -2.29 11.45 -7.11
C TYR A 44 -3.54 11.14 -7.91
N GLU A 45 -3.54 11.47 -9.21
CA GLU A 45 -4.62 11.15 -10.14
C GLU A 45 -4.33 9.83 -10.84
N PHE A 46 -5.28 8.91 -10.77
CA PHE A 46 -5.26 7.66 -11.50
C PHE A 46 -6.32 7.68 -12.60
N GLU A 47 -5.95 7.22 -13.79
CA GLU A 47 -6.88 7.05 -14.92
C GLU A 47 -6.95 5.60 -15.36
N SER A 48 -8.11 5.21 -15.88
CA SER A 48 -8.33 3.85 -16.39
C SER A 48 -7.55 3.59 -17.67
N ILE A 49 -7.15 2.33 -17.87
CA ILE A 49 -6.55 1.85 -19.11
C ILE A 49 -7.49 0.82 -19.74
N GLY A 50 -7.82 1.02 -21.03
CA GLY A 50 -8.60 0.08 -21.81
C GLY A 50 -10.12 0.26 -21.71
N ASN A 51 -10.59 1.15 -20.83
CA ASN A 51 -11.98 1.57 -20.77
C ASN A 51 -12.08 3.08 -20.55
N GLU A 52 -12.42 3.82 -21.61
CA GLU A 52 -12.52 5.30 -21.56
C GLU A 52 -13.72 5.79 -20.73
N HIS A 53 -14.66 4.91 -20.39
CA HIS A 53 -15.82 5.25 -19.57
C HIS A 53 -15.58 5.10 -18.08
N ASP A 54 -14.50 4.42 -17.67
CA ASP A 54 -14.15 4.30 -16.27
C ASP A 54 -13.56 5.63 -15.79
N PRO A 55 -14.18 6.28 -14.78
CA PRO A 55 -13.78 7.60 -14.38
C PRO A 55 -12.43 7.56 -13.63
N PRO A 56 -11.67 8.67 -13.66
CA PRO A 56 -10.48 8.79 -12.84
C PRO A 56 -10.83 8.83 -11.35
N PHE A 57 -9.84 8.62 -10.50
CA PHE A 57 -9.99 8.88 -9.06
C PHE A 57 -8.69 9.46 -8.51
N TYR A 58 -8.77 9.92 -7.27
CA TYR A 58 -7.72 10.70 -6.65
C TYR A 58 -7.38 10.17 -5.26
N TRP A 59 -6.09 10.16 -4.94
CA TRP A 59 -5.61 9.96 -3.58
C TRP A 59 -4.87 11.21 -3.11
N LEU A 60 -5.35 11.82 -2.02
CA LEU A 60 -4.60 12.83 -1.29
C LEU A 60 -3.71 12.13 -0.28
N PHE A 61 -2.39 12.23 -0.47
CA PHE A 61 -1.42 11.70 0.48
C PHE A 61 -0.73 12.82 1.25
N GLN A 62 -0.52 12.59 2.54
CA GLN A 62 0.19 13.48 3.43
C GLN A 62 0.88 12.71 4.55
N THR A 63 2.09 13.14 4.91
CA THR A 63 2.81 12.67 6.09
C THR A 63 2.48 13.51 7.31
N VAL A 64 2.16 12.84 8.41
CA VAL A 64 1.84 13.45 9.70
C VAL A 64 2.78 12.88 10.76
N GLU A 65 3.50 13.74 11.46
CA GLU A 65 4.33 13.37 12.60
C GLU A 65 3.52 13.54 13.90
N ARG A 66 3.48 12.52 14.76
CA ARG A 66 2.85 12.58 16.10
C ARG A 66 3.80 12.00 17.13
N GLY A 67 4.44 12.87 17.90
CA GLY A 67 5.50 12.45 18.82
C GLY A 67 6.69 11.88 18.04
N GLU A 68 7.10 10.66 18.38
CA GLU A 68 8.19 9.95 17.69
C GLU A 68 7.70 9.11 16.50
N SER A 69 6.39 9.00 16.29
CA SER A 69 5.81 8.21 15.20
C SER A 69 5.55 9.07 13.96
N THR A 70 5.86 8.50 12.79
CA THR A 70 5.55 9.07 11.48
C THR A 70 4.44 8.27 10.83
N PHE A 71 3.41 8.95 10.34
CA PHE A 71 2.27 8.35 9.67
C PHE A 71 2.14 8.86 8.24
N LEU A 72 1.93 7.95 7.29
CA LEU A 72 1.38 8.29 5.98
C LEU A 72 -0.13 8.22 6.05
N THR A 73 -0.80 9.31 5.72
CA THR A 73 -2.26 9.36 5.58
C THR A 73 -2.63 9.40 4.11
N GLY A 74 -3.69 8.69 3.73
CA GLY A 74 -4.24 8.67 2.38
C GLY A 74 -5.74 8.89 2.43
N THR A 75 -6.27 9.81 1.64
CA THR A 75 -7.72 10.01 1.47
C THR A 75 -8.11 9.76 0.03
N PHE A 76 -9.02 8.81 -0.18
CA PHE A 76 -9.56 8.50 -1.49
C PHE A 76 -10.74 9.41 -1.82
N TYR A 77 -10.66 10.02 -3.00
CA TYR A 77 -11.72 10.77 -3.63
C TYR A 77 -12.07 10.13 -4.97
N SER A 78 -13.36 9.97 -5.21
CA SER A 78 -13.88 9.61 -6.52
C SER A 78 -13.83 10.80 -7.49
N TYR A 79 -14.26 10.57 -8.74
CA TYR A 79 -14.21 11.58 -9.80
C TYR A 79 -15.06 12.84 -9.55
N ASP A 80 -16.09 12.73 -8.71
CA ASP A 80 -16.93 13.86 -8.28
C ASP A 80 -16.46 14.45 -6.94
N PHE A 81 -15.24 14.09 -6.52
CA PHE A 81 -14.57 14.54 -5.30
C PHE A 81 -15.31 14.15 -4.01
N VAL A 82 -16.14 13.11 -4.05
CA VAL A 82 -16.69 12.50 -2.84
C VAL A 82 -15.64 11.61 -2.18
N LYS A 83 -15.40 11.86 -0.89
CA LYS A 83 -14.55 11.05 -0.03
C LYS A 83 -15.24 9.72 0.30
N TYR A 84 -14.59 8.60 -0.03
CA TYR A 84 -15.09 7.26 0.32
C TYR A 84 -14.20 6.53 1.31
N GLN A 85 -12.90 6.80 1.32
CA GLN A 85 -11.96 6.08 2.19
C GLN A 85 -10.91 7.02 2.76
N ALA A 86 -10.45 6.72 3.97
CA ALA A 86 -9.26 7.33 4.53
C ALA A 86 -8.44 6.28 5.29
N VAL A 87 -7.14 6.24 5.03
CA VAL A 87 -6.19 5.33 5.67
C VAL A 87 -5.12 6.10 6.43
N GLU A 88 -4.60 5.49 7.48
CA GLU A 88 -3.42 5.94 8.22
C GLU A 88 -2.49 4.75 8.40
N GLU A 89 -1.27 4.89 7.91
CA GLU A 89 -0.23 3.87 7.95
C GLU A 89 0.96 4.39 8.75
N GLU A 90 1.38 3.66 9.77
CA GLU A 90 2.56 3.98 10.57
C GLU A 90 3.83 3.48 9.87
N VAL A 91 4.85 4.33 9.82
CA VAL A 91 6.21 3.92 9.44
C VAL A 91 6.82 3.19 10.62
N VAL A 92 7.03 1.89 10.47
CA VAL A 92 7.75 1.07 11.45
C VAL A 92 9.13 0.68 10.90
N LYS A 93 9.98 0.09 11.75
CA LYS A 93 11.38 -0.22 11.40
C LYS A 93 11.53 -0.98 10.08
N ASN A 94 10.64 -1.94 9.81
CA ASN A 94 10.73 -2.88 8.69
C ASN A 94 9.63 -2.70 7.63
N GLY A 95 8.81 -1.64 7.69
CA GLY A 95 7.72 -1.48 6.72
C GLY A 95 6.69 -0.41 7.09
N MET A 96 5.53 -0.53 6.44
CA MET A 96 4.34 0.28 6.65
C MET A 96 3.23 -0.57 7.27
N LEU A 97 2.67 -0.09 8.38
CA LEU A 97 1.61 -0.76 9.12
C LEU A 97 0.30 0.05 9.06
N LEU A 98 -0.75 -0.52 8.48
CA LEU A 98 -2.10 0.05 8.52
C LEU A 98 -2.58 0.13 9.97
N ASN A 99 -2.72 1.34 10.48
CA ASN A 99 -3.14 1.64 11.84
C ASN A 99 -4.60 2.09 11.90
N ARG A 100 -5.10 2.72 10.83
CA ARG A 100 -6.51 3.12 10.71
C ARG A 100 -7.00 2.94 9.29
N PHE A 101 -8.19 2.40 9.16
CA PHE A 101 -8.94 2.36 7.91
C PHE A 101 -10.34 2.88 8.18
N ARG A 102 -10.77 3.90 7.44
CA ARG A 102 -12.09 4.50 7.53
C ARG A 102 -12.77 4.38 6.19
N TRP A 103 -13.98 3.86 6.21
CA TRP A 103 -14.86 3.77 5.06
C TRP A 103 -16.06 4.66 5.30
N PHE A 104 -16.48 5.42 4.28
CA PHE A 104 -17.60 6.34 4.37
C PHE A 104 -18.73 5.91 3.44
N GLU A 105 -19.93 5.80 3.99
CA GLU A 105 -21.17 5.60 3.23
C GLU A 105 -22.10 6.79 3.41
N LYS A 106 -23.04 6.96 2.48
CA LYS A 106 -24.12 7.94 2.65
C LYS A 106 -25.24 7.30 3.45
N ASP A 107 -25.62 7.94 4.56
CA ASP A 107 -26.83 7.61 5.29
C ASP A 107 -28.05 7.83 4.38
N THR A 108 -28.87 6.80 4.20
CA THR A 108 -29.97 6.84 3.23
C THR A 108 -31.05 7.86 3.60
N ALA A 109 -31.21 8.20 4.88
CA ALA A 109 -32.23 9.13 5.35
C ALA A 109 -31.77 10.59 5.34
N THR A 110 -30.51 10.85 5.69
CA THR A 110 -29.96 12.21 5.87
C THR A 110 -29.01 12.62 4.75
N GLN A 111 -28.59 11.68 3.90
CA GLN A 111 -27.58 11.85 2.83
C GLN A 111 -26.20 12.31 3.36
N LYS A 112 -25.99 12.28 4.68
CA LYS A 112 -24.73 12.65 5.30
C LYS A 112 -23.75 11.47 5.26
N PRO A 113 -22.44 11.74 5.15
CA PRO A 113 -21.43 10.70 5.27
C PRO A 113 -21.44 10.13 6.70
N VAL A 114 -21.49 8.82 6.80
CA VAL A 114 -21.35 8.05 8.04
C VAL A 114 -20.13 7.15 7.89
N GLU A 115 -19.30 7.13 8.93
CA GLU A 115 -18.14 6.25 8.99
C GLU A 115 -18.59 4.83 9.36
N VAL A 116 -18.21 3.86 8.54
CA VAL A 116 -18.42 2.45 8.80
C VAL A 116 -17.30 1.98 9.74
N PRO A 117 -17.62 1.39 10.91
CA PRO A 117 -16.60 0.86 11.79
C PRO A 117 -15.85 -0.30 11.14
N VAL A 118 -14.56 -0.12 10.89
CA VAL A 118 -13.66 -1.13 10.34
C VAL A 118 -12.66 -1.56 11.42
N GLN A 119 -12.45 -2.86 11.56
CA GLN A 119 -11.47 -3.46 12.46
C GLN A 119 -10.32 -4.02 11.63
N ILE A 120 -9.09 -3.82 12.09
CA ILE A 120 -7.87 -4.27 11.42
C ILE A 120 -7.37 -5.51 12.17
N GLU A 121 -7.33 -6.65 11.50
CA GLU A 121 -6.79 -7.91 12.04
C GLU A 121 -5.29 -8.06 11.74
N ALA A 122 -4.87 -7.59 10.57
CA ALA A 122 -3.46 -7.56 10.16
C ALA A 122 -3.20 -6.27 9.38
N GLY A 123 -2.09 -5.58 9.69
CA GLY A 123 -1.81 -4.27 9.13
C GLY A 123 -0.64 -4.21 8.16
N ASN A 124 0.02 -5.32 7.78
CA ASN A 124 1.26 -5.24 7.02
C ASN A 124 1.00 -4.84 5.56
N VAL A 125 1.19 -3.55 5.24
CA VAL A 125 0.89 -3.00 3.90
C VAL A 125 2.06 -3.20 2.94
N PHE A 126 3.28 -2.93 3.41
CA PHE A 126 4.49 -2.96 2.58
C PHE A 126 5.74 -3.18 3.43
N GLY A 127 6.65 -4.08 3.02
CA GLY A 127 7.92 -4.33 3.70
C GLY A 127 9.06 -3.49 3.12
N PHE A 128 10.01 -3.08 3.96
CA PHE A 128 11.18 -2.29 3.53
C PHE A 128 12.37 -3.13 3.08
N GLU A 129 12.28 -4.46 3.22
CA GLU A 129 13.33 -5.41 2.87
C GLU A 129 12.73 -6.56 2.07
N LEU A 130 13.42 -6.97 1.00
CA LEU A 130 13.12 -8.23 0.33
C LEU A 130 13.84 -9.38 1.03
N SER A 131 13.12 -10.48 1.14
CA SER A 131 13.61 -11.78 1.62
C SER A 131 13.71 -12.76 0.45
N ASP A 132 14.55 -13.77 0.62
CA ASP A 132 14.61 -14.93 -0.27
C ASP A 132 14.38 -16.20 0.56
N PRO A 133 13.22 -16.88 0.43
CA PRO A 133 12.13 -16.59 -0.51
C PRO A 133 11.34 -15.30 -0.18
N PRO A 134 10.64 -14.69 -1.15
CA PRO A 134 9.87 -13.46 -0.92
C PRO A 134 8.78 -13.63 0.15
N ALA A 135 8.85 -12.83 1.21
CA ALA A 135 7.81 -12.73 2.23
C ALA A 135 6.46 -12.25 1.66
N VAL A 136 5.38 -12.64 2.33
CA VAL A 136 4.02 -12.17 2.05
C VAL A 136 3.65 -11.09 3.07
N TRP A 137 3.29 -9.90 2.58
CA TRP A 137 2.75 -8.83 3.41
C TRP A 137 1.24 -8.92 3.42
N VAL A 138 0.66 -9.13 4.60
CA VAL A 138 -0.76 -9.37 4.80
C VAL A 138 -1.40 -8.18 5.48
N SER A 139 -2.40 -7.60 4.82
CA SER A 139 -3.36 -6.69 5.44
C SER A 139 -4.75 -7.32 5.43
N SER A 140 -5.40 -7.40 6.59
CA SER A 140 -6.76 -7.91 6.76
C SER A 140 -7.59 -6.90 7.53
N VAL A 141 -8.76 -6.56 7.00
CA VAL A 141 -9.75 -5.73 7.67
C VAL A 141 -11.11 -6.40 7.61
N HIS A 142 -11.95 -6.13 8.59
CA HIS A 142 -13.33 -6.58 8.57
C HIS A 142 -14.27 -5.50 9.10
N TRP A 143 -15.51 -5.55 8.62
CA TRP A 143 -16.56 -4.61 8.99
C TRP A 143 -17.91 -5.31 8.95
N ARG A 144 -18.94 -4.61 9.44
CA ARG A 144 -20.34 -5.02 9.28
C ARG A 144 -21.02 -4.07 8.32
N LEU A 145 -21.88 -4.61 7.46
CA LEU A 145 -22.65 -3.77 6.54
C LEU A 145 -23.60 -2.86 7.36
N PRO A 146 -23.65 -1.55 7.10
CA PRO A 146 -24.53 -0.66 7.87
C PRO A 146 -26.02 -1.02 7.77
N GLN A 147 -26.44 -1.50 6.60
CA GLN A 147 -27.82 -1.88 6.32
C GLN A 147 -28.16 -3.31 6.77
N ASP A 148 -27.13 -4.12 7.05
CA ASP A 148 -27.26 -5.50 7.55
C ASP A 148 -26.10 -5.81 8.51
N THR A 149 -26.32 -5.47 9.78
CA THR A 149 -25.29 -5.61 10.82
C THR A 149 -24.99 -7.06 11.18
N LEU A 150 -25.78 -8.02 10.70
CA LEU A 150 -25.51 -9.44 10.86
C LEU A 150 -24.49 -9.94 9.82
N THR A 151 -24.40 -9.28 8.67
CA THR A 151 -23.42 -9.60 7.64
C THR A 151 -22.06 -8.99 7.98
N LYS A 152 -21.11 -9.87 8.34
CA LYS A 152 -19.69 -9.52 8.45
C LYS A 152 -19.04 -9.68 7.08
N MET A 153 -18.26 -8.67 6.72
CA MET A 153 -17.40 -8.64 5.54
C MET A 153 -15.95 -8.70 6.00
N THR A 154 -15.15 -9.54 5.35
CA THR A 154 -13.69 -9.58 5.56
C THR A 154 -13.00 -9.30 4.24
N PHE A 155 -11.97 -8.45 4.27
CA PHE A 155 -11.12 -8.16 3.12
C PHE A 155 -9.67 -8.44 3.49
N ILE A 156 -9.08 -9.42 2.82
CA ILE A 156 -7.67 -9.80 2.99
C ILE A 156 -6.93 -9.48 1.71
N ARG A 157 -5.75 -8.86 1.86
CA ARG A 157 -4.83 -8.61 0.76
C ARG A 157 -3.45 -9.15 1.10
N ASN A 158 -3.00 -10.09 0.29
CA ASN A 158 -1.68 -10.70 0.37
C ASN A 158 -0.82 -10.15 -0.76
N ARG A 159 0.24 -9.42 -0.40
CA ARG A 159 1.20 -8.87 -1.36
C ARG A 159 2.50 -9.65 -1.31
N GLN A 160 3.04 -9.96 -2.47
CA GLN A 160 4.33 -10.64 -2.59
C GLN A 160 5.13 -10.01 -3.73
N TYR A 161 6.42 -9.77 -3.49
CA TYR A 161 7.33 -9.36 -4.54
C TYR A 161 7.40 -10.43 -5.64
N GLU A 162 7.22 -10.00 -6.89
CA GLU A 162 7.31 -10.88 -8.05
C GLU A 162 8.65 -10.70 -8.78
N LYS A 163 8.97 -9.46 -9.18
CA LYS A 163 10.19 -9.13 -9.92
C LYS A 163 10.43 -7.63 -10.03
N ASP A 164 11.62 -7.26 -10.46
CA ASP A 164 11.93 -5.91 -10.92
C ASP A 164 11.34 -5.67 -12.31
N THR A 165 10.97 -4.42 -12.57
CA THR A 165 10.49 -3.93 -13.86
C THR A 165 10.76 -2.44 -13.96
N THR A 166 10.30 -1.80 -15.04
CA THR A 166 10.33 -0.35 -15.20
C THR A 166 8.94 0.18 -15.55
N TYR A 167 8.74 1.48 -15.35
CA TYR A 167 7.54 2.20 -15.76
C TYR A 167 7.91 3.61 -16.21
N THR A 168 7.27 4.10 -17.27
CA THR A 168 7.49 5.47 -17.77
C THR A 168 6.36 6.39 -17.30
N PHE A 169 6.73 7.43 -16.57
CA PHE A 169 5.83 8.46 -16.06
C PHE A 169 6.38 9.83 -16.48
N GLU A 170 5.55 10.64 -17.12
CA GLU A 170 5.91 11.98 -17.62
C GLU A 170 7.21 12.03 -18.45
N GLY A 171 7.41 11.01 -19.29
CA GLY A 171 8.58 10.91 -20.17
C GLY A 171 9.87 10.44 -19.48
N LYS A 172 9.85 10.18 -18.17
CA LYS A 172 10.98 9.60 -17.44
C LYS A 172 10.69 8.14 -17.08
N THR A 173 11.71 7.28 -17.25
CA THR A 173 11.63 5.87 -16.85
C THR A 173 12.11 5.72 -15.40
N TYR A 174 11.36 4.96 -14.62
CA TYR A 174 11.61 4.67 -13.22
C TYR A 174 11.78 3.17 -13.01
N ASP A 175 12.73 2.80 -12.14
CA ASP A 175 12.80 1.44 -11.61
C ASP A 175 11.57 1.14 -10.77
N CYS A 176 11.02 -0.06 -10.94
CA CYS A 176 9.79 -0.47 -10.28
C CYS A 176 9.90 -1.88 -9.68
N LEU A 177 9.15 -2.11 -8.60
CA LEU A 177 8.83 -3.44 -8.12
C LEU A 177 7.46 -3.83 -8.66
N LYS A 178 7.39 -5.01 -9.29
CA LYS A 178 6.13 -5.67 -9.58
C LYS A 178 5.75 -6.53 -8.37
N ILE A 179 4.58 -6.24 -7.82
CA ILE A 179 3.99 -6.94 -6.68
C ILE A 179 2.80 -7.75 -7.19
N TYR A 180 2.83 -9.05 -6.92
CA TYR A 180 1.67 -9.91 -7.08
C TYR A 180 0.76 -9.77 -5.86
N VAL A 181 -0.54 -9.68 -6.10
CA VAL A 181 -1.54 -9.48 -5.06
C VAL A 181 -2.63 -10.53 -5.18
N ARG A 182 -2.94 -11.20 -4.08
CA ARG A 182 -4.16 -12.02 -3.93
C ARG A 182 -5.09 -11.35 -2.94
N GLU A 183 -6.28 -10.99 -3.41
CA GLU A 183 -7.34 -10.40 -2.60
C GLU A 183 -8.40 -11.48 -2.31
N LEU A 184 -8.87 -11.53 -1.07
CA LEU A 184 -10.01 -12.34 -0.64
C LEU A 184 -11.08 -11.38 -0.11
N ILE A 185 -12.31 -11.51 -0.62
CA ILE A 185 -13.50 -10.92 -0.02
C ILE A 185 -14.35 -12.07 0.50
N ASP A 186 -14.62 -12.08 1.81
CA ASP A 186 -15.53 -13.05 2.44
C ASP A 186 -16.78 -12.33 2.94
N ASN A 187 -17.94 -12.94 2.68
CA ASN A 187 -19.25 -12.50 3.12
C ASN A 187 -19.92 -13.65 3.89
N GLU A 188 -20.22 -13.40 5.16
CA GLU A 188 -20.71 -14.43 6.09
C GLU A 188 -22.26 -14.57 6.12
N ARG A 189 -23.02 -13.88 5.25
CA ARG A 189 -24.49 -13.73 5.35
C ARG A 189 -25.28 -15.05 5.38
N ASP A 190 -24.86 -16.08 4.63
CA ASP A 190 -25.58 -17.38 4.53
C ASP A 190 -24.61 -18.58 4.37
N GLY A 191 -23.41 -18.47 4.95
CA GLY A 191 -22.24 -19.32 4.68
C GLY A 191 -21.12 -18.52 4.01
N HIS A 192 -19.86 -18.93 4.19
CA HIS A 192 -18.70 -18.20 3.66
C HIS A 192 -18.74 -18.18 2.11
N LEU A 193 -19.14 -17.05 1.53
CA LEU A 193 -18.93 -16.79 0.10
C LEU A 193 -17.59 -16.10 -0.05
N GLU A 194 -16.55 -16.91 -0.19
CA GLU A 194 -15.20 -16.45 -0.46
C GLU A 194 -15.00 -16.19 -1.95
N GLN A 195 -14.69 -14.94 -2.30
CA GLN A 195 -14.29 -14.57 -3.64
C GLN A 195 -12.83 -14.13 -3.66
N GLU A 196 -12.04 -14.82 -4.48
CA GLU A 196 -10.64 -14.51 -4.66
C GLU A 196 -10.38 -13.77 -5.97
N TYR A 197 -9.50 -12.79 -5.91
CA TYR A 197 -9.08 -11.99 -7.05
C TYR A 197 -7.57 -11.91 -7.11
N GLU A 198 -7.04 -12.09 -8.31
CA GLU A 198 -5.64 -11.82 -8.59
C GLU A 198 -5.47 -10.38 -9.05
N ALA A 199 -4.42 -9.75 -8.57
CA ALA A 199 -4.08 -8.39 -8.91
C ALA A 199 -2.55 -8.22 -9.08
N THR A 200 -2.19 -7.13 -9.73
CA THR A 200 -0.80 -6.71 -9.93
C THR A 200 -0.71 -5.24 -9.53
N GLU A 201 0.31 -4.89 -8.75
CA GLU A 201 0.65 -3.51 -8.42
C GLU A 201 2.08 -3.23 -8.89
N LEU A 202 2.32 -2.05 -9.47
CA LEU A 202 3.68 -1.55 -9.75
C LEU A 202 3.99 -0.38 -8.85
N TYR A 203 5.08 -0.50 -8.10
CA TYR A 203 5.60 0.54 -7.22
C TYR A 203 6.88 1.12 -7.82
N ALA A 204 6.87 2.39 -8.21
CA ALA A 204 8.03 3.06 -8.79
C ALA A 204 8.84 3.80 -7.74
N LYS A 205 10.16 3.69 -7.83
CA LYS A 205 11.09 4.32 -6.89
C LYS A 205 10.89 5.84 -6.86
N GLY A 206 10.59 6.38 -5.67
CA GLY A 206 10.35 7.80 -5.43
C GLY A 206 8.96 8.31 -5.82
N LEU A 207 8.06 7.45 -6.31
CA LEU A 207 6.68 7.83 -6.66
C LEU A 207 5.64 7.04 -5.84
N GLY A 208 5.92 5.78 -5.49
CA GLY A 208 4.94 4.87 -4.90
C GLY A 208 4.14 4.13 -5.97
N LEU A 209 2.86 3.87 -5.72
CA LEU A 209 2.01 3.09 -6.63
C LEU A 209 1.77 3.87 -7.95
N VAL A 210 2.20 3.31 -9.07
CA VAL A 210 2.05 3.92 -10.41
C VAL A 210 1.11 3.16 -11.33
N TYR A 211 0.80 1.92 -11.01
CA TYR A 211 -0.11 1.09 -11.81
C TYR A 211 -0.71 0.01 -10.91
N PHE A 212 -1.97 -0.33 -11.17
CA PHE A 212 -2.50 -1.61 -10.74
C PHE A 212 -3.49 -2.19 -11.74
N ARG A 213 -3.64 -3.51 -11.67
CA ARG A 213 -4.69 -4.28 -12.34
C ARG A 213 -5.33 -5.20 -11.34
N LYS A 214 -6.66 -5.25 -11.29
CA LYS A 214 -7.44 -6.25 -10.57
C LYS A 214 -8.28 -7.06 -11.55
N ASN A 215 -8.17 -8.38 -11.48
CA ASN A 215 -8.98 -9.28 -12.28
C ASN A 215 -10.28 -9.57 -11.53
N ILE A 216 -11.33 -8.79 -11.79
CA ILE A 216 -12.62 -8.91 -11.08
C ILE A 216 -13.44 -10.10 -11.60
N ALA A 217 -13.42 -10.31 -12.92
CA ALA A 217 -13.96 -11.49 -13.58
C ALA A 217 -13.14 -11.81 -14.84
N LYS A 218 -13.38 -12.97 -15.48
CA LYS A 218 -12.67 -13.37 -16.71
C LYS A 218 -12.66 -12.28 -17.78
N GLU A 219 -13.78 -11.58 -17.95
CA GLU A 219 -13.98 -10.55 -18.97
C GLU A 219 -13.91 -9.12 -18.39
N TRP A 220 -13.69 -8.96 -17.09
CA TRP A 220 -13.67 -7.65 -16.45
C TRP A 220 -12.41 -7.45 -15.62
N GLN A 221 -11.57 -6.56 -16.12
CA GLN A 221 -10.35 -6.12 -15.46
C GLN A 221 -10.48 -4.65 -15.10
N MET A 222 -10.18 -4.31 -13.85
CA MET A 222 -10.01 -2.92 -13.44
C MET A 222 -8.53 -2.59 -13.56
N ILE A 223 -8.16 -1.71 -14.50
CA ILE A 223 -6.76 -1.36 -14.77
C ILE A 223 -6.61 0.15 -14.68
N TYR A 224 -5.71 0.61 -13.83
CA TYR A 224 -5.44 2.04 -13.66
C TYR A 224 -3.95 2.32 -13.64
N ARG A 225 -3.60 3.52 -14.09
CA ARG A 225 -2.24 4.08 -13.97
C ARG A 225 -2.25 5.46 -13.34
N LEU A 226 -1.15 5.80 -12.70
CA LEU A 226 -0.84 7.15 -12.29
C LEU A 226 -0.70 8.02 -13.55
N LYS A 227 -1.53 9.06 -13.60
CA LYS A 227 -1.56 10.03 -14.68
C LYS A 227 -0.77 11.29 -14.32
N HIS A 228 -0.94 11.76 -13.09
CA HIS A 228 -0.31 13.00 -12.63
C HIS A 228 -0.24 13.06 -11.10
N ILE A 229 0.69 13.86 -10.57
CA ILE A 229 0.79 14.17 -9.15
C ILE A 229 0.75 15.70 -8.99
N TYR A 230 -0.34 16.21 -8.42
CA TYR A 230 -0.54 17.64 -8.23
C TYR A 230 -0.05 18.11 -6.86
N ALA A 231 0.41 19.36 -6.79
CA ALA A 231 0.33 20.10 -5.54
C ALA A 231 -1.16 20.38 -5.21
N VAL A 232 -1.54 20.37 -3.93
CA VAL A 232 -2.95 20.60 -3.53
C VAL A 232 -3.52 21.92 -4.09
N PRO A 233 -2.84 23.08 -4.00
CA PRO A 233 -3.39 24.33 -4.54
C PRO A 233 -3.61 24.31 -6.05
N GLU A 234 -2.72 23.62 -6.78
CA GLU A 234 -2.85 23.45 -8.24
C GLU A 234 -4.08 22.58 -8.57
N PHE A 235 -4.26 21.48 -7.84
CA PHE A 235 -5.41 20.60 -7.99
C PHE A 235 -6.73 21.35 -7.74
N GLU A 236 -6.82 22.04 -6.60
CA GLU A 236 -8.00 22.80 -6.20
C GLU A 236 -8.35 23.90 -7.22
N GLN A 237 -7.33 24.58 -7.75
CA GLN A 237 -7.53 25.57 -8.81
C GLN A 237 -8.00 24.93 -10.12
N LYS A 238 -7.36 23.84 -10.55
CA LYS A 238 -7.66 23.16 -11.82
C LYS A 238 -9.09 22.61 -11.85
N PHE A 239 -9.52 22.00 -10.76
CA PHE A 239 -10.83 21.33 -10.67
C PHE A 239 -11.90 22.17 -9.98
N ASN A 240 -11.57 23.38 -9.54
CA ASN A 240 -12.46 24.29 -8.82
C ASN A 240 -13.16 23.61 -7.63
N VAL A 241 -12.37 22.94 -6.80
CA VAL A 241 -12.80 22.18 -5.61
C VAL A 241 -11.96 22.56 -4.41
N ARG A 242 -12.44 22.28 -3.20
CA ARG A 242 -11.63 22.29 -1.98
C ARG A 242 -11.67 20.93 -1.31
N LEU A 243 -10.51 20.30 -1.14
CA LEU A 243 -10.42 18.99 -0.49
C LEU A 243 -10.50 19.15 1.03
N GLN A 244 -11.12 18.18 1.73
CA GLN A 244 -11.39 18.22 3.17
C GLN A 244 -10.86 16.99 3.92
#